data_AF-A0A5E7AAY9-F1
#
_entry.id   AF-A0A5E7AAY9-F1
#
_cell.length_a   1.000
_cell.length_b   1.000
_cell.length_c   1.000
_cell.angle_alpha   90.00
_cell.angle_beta   90.00
_cell.angle_gamma   90.00
#
_symmetry.space_group_name_H-M   'P 1'
#
loop_
_entity.id
_entity.type
_entity.pdbx_description
1 polymer ?
#
loop_
_entity_poly.entity_id
_entity_poly.type
_entity_poly.pdbx_seq_one_letter_code
_entity_poly.pdbx_strand_id
1 'polypeptide(L)'
;MLAYPEGLPLPLREGYGFDPVSPMSSSTLVTGRKIRRRAFRTVPTRTTVTWLLSASEAQLFEGWFEHVLISGTLPFECPLKSPLGLENYQANFDDIYSGPVLVGVDHWRFTAELWLLKRPLIDAEWVLIAPEYVLYSSIFDRAMTQEWPRHFDG
;
A
#
# COMPACT_ATOMS: atom_id res chain seq x y z
N MET A 1 -12.27 4.30 -11.25
CA MET A 1 -11.21 4.69 -10.32
C MET A 1 -10.11 5.35 -11.15
N LEU A 2 -9.45 6.40 -10.65
CA LEU A 2 -8.37 7.04 -11.42
C LEU A 2 -7.14 6.13 -11.41
N ALA A 3 -6.49 5.95 -12.55
CA ALA A 3 -5.30 5.12 -12.66
C ALA A 3 -4.06 5.89 -12.23
N TYR A 4 -3.06 5.15 -11.72
CA TYR A 4 -1.71 5.67 -11.60
C TYR A 4 -1.17 6.00 -13.02
N PRO A 5 -0.56 7.17 -13.22
CA PRO A 5 -0.13 7.60 -14.55
C PRO A 5 0.98 6.68 -15.09
N GLU A 6 0.83 6.27 -16.34
CA GLU A 6 1.85 5.49 -17.05
C GLU A 6 3.14 6.32 -17.19
N GLY A 7 4.29 5.70 -16.92
CA GLY A 7 5.59 6.35 -16.99
C GLY A 7 6.12 6.91 -15.67
N LEU A 8 5.30 7.00 -14.61
CA LEU A 8 5.84 7.25 -13.27
C LEU A 8 6.41 5.95 -12.66
N PRO A 9 7.57 6.01 -12.00
CA PRO A 9 8.11 4.87 -11.28
C PRO A 9 7.24 4.52 -10.07
N LEU A 10 7.37 3.28 -9.60
CA LEU A 10 6.73 2.83 -8.37
C LEU A 10 7.31 3.58 -7.15
N PRO A 11 6.52 3.75 -6.07
CA PRO A 11 7.05 4.27 -4.81
C PRO A 11 8.28 3.49 -4.34
N LEU A 12 9.27 4.22 -3.83
CA LEU A 12 10.46 3.66 -3.20
C LEU A 12 10.08 2.82 -1.98
N ARG A 13 10.91 1.81 -1.72
CA ARG A 13 10.83 0.98 -0.51
C ARG A 13 11.35 1.72 0.74
N GLU A 14 12.09 2.80 0.55
CA GLU A 14 12.66 3.59 1.63
C GLU A 14 11.59 4.50 2.25
N GLY A 15 11.45 4.47 3.57
CA GLY A 15 10.39 5.19 4.30
C GLY A 15 9.00 4.54 4.18
N TYR A 16 8.93 3.35 3.58
CA TYR A 16 7.71 2.62 3.33
C TYR A 16 7.19 1.94 4.60
N GLY A 17 6.06 2.42 5.13
CA GLY A 17 5.46 1.91 6.37
C GLY A 17 3.94 1.95 6.29
N PHE A 18 3.28 0.90 6.80
CA PHE A 18 1.83 0.83 6.93
C PHE A 18 1.43 1.02 8.40
N ASP A 19 0.79 2.14 8.68
CA ASP A 19 0.29 2.51 10.01
C ASP A 19 -1.23 2.33 10.06
N PRO A 20 -1.73 1.18 10.53
CA PRO A 20 -3.16 0.96 10.65
C PRO A 20 -3.74 1.82 11.77
N VAL A 21 -4.82 2.54 11.47
CA VAL A 21 -5.57 3.28 12.51
C VAL A 21 -6.19 2.28 13.48
N SER A 22 -6.06 2.51 14.79
CA SER A 22 -6.60 1.58 15.79
C SER A 22 -8.13 1.45 15.65
N PRO A 23 -8.68 0.25 15.37
CA PRO A 23 -10.13 0.04 15.37
C PRO A 23 -10.69 -0.17 16.79
N MET A 24 -9.84 -0.18 17.81
CA MET A 24 -10.21 -0.53 19.18
C MET A 24 -10.72 0.71 19.91
N SER A 25 -11.98 0.66 20.35
CA SER A 25 -12.56 1.64 21.26
C SER A 25 -12.65 1.04 22.66
N SER A 26 -12.17 1.77 23.68
CA SER A 26 -12.21 1.32 25.08
C SER A 26 -12.94 2.34 25.96
N SER A 27 -13.82 1.85 26.83
CA SER A 27 -14.45 2.63 27.89
C SER A 27 -14.09 2.06 29.26
N THR A 28 -13.84 2.95 30.22
CA THR A 28 -13.57 2.60 31.62
C THR A 28 -14.88 2.52 32.41
N LEU A 29 -15.10 1.40 33.09
CA LEU A 29 -16.18 1.24 34.06
C LEU A 29 -15.79 1.85 35.40
N VAL A 30 -16.80 2.25 36.17
CA VAL A 30 -16.63 2.78 37.55
C VAL A 30 -15.85 1.82 38.45
N THR A 31 -15.93 0.51 38.19
CA THR A 31 -15.21 -0.55 38.90
C THR A 31 -13.73 -0.69 38.48
N GLY A 32 -13.22 0.16 37.58
CA GLY A 32 -11.85 0.11 37.05
C GLY A 32 -11.63 -0.88 35.91
N ARG A 33 -12.63 -1.72 35.58
CA ARG A 33 -12.58 -2.62 34.41
C ARG A 33 -12.69 -1.82 33.10
N LYS A 34 -12.04 -2.31 32.04
CA LYS A 34 -12.15 -1.73 30.69
C LYS A 34 -12.93 -2.65 29.77
N ILE A 35 -13.98 -2.14 29.15
CA ILE A 35 -14.65 -2.83 28.03
C ILE A 35 -13.97 -2.37 26.75
N ARG A 36 -13.68 -3.31 25.84
CA ARG A 36 -13.12 -3.05 24.51
C ARG A 36 -14.07 -3.58 23.46
N ARG A 37 -14.28 -2.81 22.40
CA ARG A 37 -15.05 -3.22 21.22
C ARG A 37 -14.33 -2.82 19.94
N ARG A 38 -14.61 -3.53 18.86
CA ARG A 38 -14.22 -3.14 17.51
C ARG A 38 -15.18 -2.05 17.03
N ALA A 39 -14.68 -0.84 16.82
CA ALA A 39 -15.47 0.29 16.34
C ALA A 39 -15.74 0.22 14.83
N PHE A 40 -14.74 -0.22 14.05
CA PHE A 40 -14.81 -0.23 12.59
C PHE A 40 -14.53 -1.63 12.01
N ARG A 41 -15.34 -2.03 11.03
CA ARG A 41 -15.11 -3.26 10.26
C ARG A 41 -13.98 -3.06 9.25
N THR A 42 -14.00 -1.97 8.50
CA THR A 42 -12.93 -1.61 7.57
C THR A 42 -12.02 -0.63 8.27
N VAL A 43 -10.74 -0.99 8.38
CA VAL A 43 -9.74 -0.17 9.06
C VAL A 43 -8.91 0.55 8.00
N PRO A 44 -9.03 1.89 7.90
CA PRO A 44 -8.14 2.64 7.02
C PRO A 44 -6.70 2.50 7.51
N THR A 45 -5.78 2.37 6.57
CA THR A 45 -4.36 2.25 6.85
C THR A 45 -3.66 3.43 6.22
N ARG A 46 -2.87 4.16 7.02
CA ARG A 46 -2.04 5.24 6.48
C ARG A 46 -0.73 4.64 6.01
N THR A 47 -0.23 5.12 4.88
CA THR A 47 1.08 4.70 4.37
C THR A 47 1.88 5.91 3.96
N THR A 48 3.15 5.94 4.35
CA THR A 48 4.08 6.94 3.84
C THR A 48 4.75 6.38 2.60
N VAL A 49 4.62 7.10 1.49
CA VAL A 49 5.21 6.74 0.20
C VAL A 49 6.16 7.83 -0.24
N THR A 50 7.28 7.42 -0.84
CA THR A 50 8.27 8.33 -1.39
C THR A 50 8.52 7.99 -2.84
N TRP A 51 8.53 8.98 -3.72
CA TRP A 51 8.94 8.84 -5.11
C TRP A 51 10.27 9.55 -5.33
N LEU A 52 11.11 8.97 -6.17
CA LEU A 52 12.31 9.61 -6.69
C LEU A 52 12.16 9.68 -8.20
N LEU A 53 11.99 10.90 -8.71
CA LEU A 53 11.56 11.19 -10.08
C LEU A 53 12.65 11.97 -10.81
N SER A 54 12.85 11.71 -12.10
CA SER A 54 13.56 12.63 -13.00
C SER A 54 12.79 13.95 -13.15
N ALA A 55 13.42 14.99 -13.71
CA ALA A 55 12.77 16.28 -13.92
C ALA A 55 11.46 16.19 -14.73
N SER A 56 11.42 15.37 -15.78
CA SER A 56 10.20 15.17 -16.59
C SER A 56 9.11 14.41 -15.85
N GLU A 57 9.48 13.39 -15.07
CA GLU A 57 8.53 12.64 -14.23
C GLU A 57 7.98 13.51 -13.10
N ALA A 58 8.79 14.41 -12.53
CA ALA A 58 8.35 15.36 -11.51
C ALA A 58 7.27 16.31 -12.05
N GLN A 59 7.48 16.88 -13.24
CA GLN A 59 6.47 17.74 -13.89
C GLN A 59 5.17 16.98 -14.16
N LEU A 60 5.27 15.73 -14.62
CA LEU A 60 4.11 14.87 -14.84
C LEU A 60 3.37 14.59 -13.53
N PHE A 61 4.10 14.29 -12.45
CA PHE A 61 3.52 14.04 -11.13
C PHE A 61 2.76 15.26 -10.60
N GLU A 62 3.36 16.45 -10.66
CA GLU A 62 2.71 17.69 -10.22
C GLU A 62 1.44 17.99 -11.03
N GLY A 63 1.51 17.89 -12.36
CA GLY A 63 0.37 18.10 -13.24
C GLY A 63 -0.74 17.06 -13.02
N TRP A 64 -0.38 15.79 -12.80
CA TRP A 64 -1.34 14.74 -12.46
C TRP A 64 -2.02 14.99 -11.11
N PHE A 65 -1.25 15.35 -10.08
CA PHE A 65 -1.78 15.67 -8.76
C PHE A 65 -2.76 16.85 -8.81
N GLU A 66 -2.40 17.93 -9.51
CA GLU A 66 -3.24 19.13 -9.58
C GLU A 66 -4.46 18.91 -10.47
N HIS A 67 -4.27 18.45 -11.70
CA HIS A 67 -5.32 18.45 -12.72
C HIS A 67 -6.15 17.17 -12.78
N VAL A 68 -5.57 16.00 -12.44
CA VAL A 68 -6.27 14.72 -12.52
C VAL A 68 -6.85 14.33 -11.17
N LEU A 69 -6.07 14.47 -10.10
CA LEU A 69 -6.55 14.18 -8.74
C LEU A 69 -7.28 15.35 -8.07
N ILE A 70 -7.35 16.52 -8.73
CA ILE A 70 -7.94 17.74 -8.19
C ILE A 70 -7.31 18.05 -6.83
N SER A 71 -6.01 18.37 -6.88
CA SER A 71 -5.15 18.62 -5.72
C SER A 71 -5.21 17.49 -4.66
N GLY A 72 -5.25 16.24 -5.12
CA GLY A 72 -5.23 15.06 -4.25
C GLY A 72 -6.57 14.64 -3.62
N THR A 73 -7.67 15.31 -3.95
CA THR A 73 -9.00 15.03 -3.34
C THR A 73 -9.67 13.75 -3.85
N LEU A 74 -9.29 13.26 -5.04
CA LEU A 74 -9.88 12.08 -5.66
C LEU A 74 -9.12 10.78 -5.36
N PRO A 75 -9.83 9.63 -5.21
CA PRO A 75 -9.21 8.32 -5.06
C PRO A 75 -8.58 7.83 -6.36
N PHE A 76 -7.46 7.14 -6.22
CA PHE A 76 -6.75 6.52 -7.32
C PHE A 76 -6.25 5.11 -6.97
N GLU A 77 -5.91 4.33 -7.99
CA GLU A 77 -5.24 3.04 -7.83
C GLU A 77 -3.75 3.26 -7.67
N CYS A 78 -3.19 2.92 -6.51
CA CYS A 78 -1.77 3.03 -6.24
C CYS A 78 -1.14 1.64 -6.19
N PRO A 79 -0.15 1.33 -7.06
CA PRO A 79 0.62 0.09 -6.98
C PRO A 79 1.54 0.13 -5.77
N LEU A 80 1.28 -0.72 -4.78
CA LEU A 80 1.99 -0.76 -3.50
C LEU A 80 2.47 -2.17 -3.19
N LYS A 81 3.68 -2.29 -2.64
CA LYS A 81 4.26 -3.58 -2.24
C LYS A 81 3.97 -3.88 -0.77
N SER A 82 2.98 -4.71 -0.51
CA SER A 82 2.67 -5.22 0.83
C SER A 82 3.31 -6.59 1.08
N PRO A 83 3.17 -7.18 2.29
CA PRO A 83 3.55 -8.58 2.53
C PRO A 83 2.84 -9.59 1.61
N LEU A 84 1.73 -9.20 0.98
CA LEU A 84 1.02 -10.03 0.00
C LEU A 84 1.66 -10.01 -1.39
N GLY A 85 2.54 -9.03 -1.67
CA GLY A 85 3.12 -8.81 -2.98
C GLY A 85 2.91 -7.39 -3.47
N LEU A 86 3.13 -7.19 -4.78
CA LEU A 86 2.86 -5.92 -5.46
C LEU A 86 1.43 -5.98 -6.01
N GLU A 87 0.54 -5.15 -5.48
CA GLU A 87 -0.86 -5.08 -5.88
C GLU A 87 -1.32 -3.63 -5.98
N ASN A 88 -2.42 -3.40 -6.69
CA ASN A 88 -3.06 -2.09 -6.77
C ASN A 88 -4.03 -1.92 -5.61
N TYR A 89 -3.84 -0.85 -4.83
CA TYR A 89 -4.73 -0.50 -3.74
C TYR A 89 -5.43 0.82 -4.03
N GLN A 90 -6.70 0.90 -3.65
CA GLN A 90 -7.40 2.17 -3.65
C GLN A 90 -6.85 3.05 -2.52
N ALA A 91 -6.19 4.14 -2.93
CA ALA A 91 -5.58 5.11 -2.05
C ALA A 91 -6.08 6.51 -2.38
N ASN A 92 -5.99 7.41 -1.40
CA ASN A 92 -6.03 8.83 -1.69
C ASN A 92 -4.99 9.54 -0.81
N PHE A 93 -4.70 10.80 -1.12
CA PHE A 93 -3.80 11.61 -0.32
C PHE A 93 -4.49 12.01 1.00
N ASP A 94 -3.78 11.91 2.13
CA ASP A 94 -4.27 12.42 3.43
C ASP A 94 -4.11 13.95 3.49
N ASP A 95 -3.02 14.46 2.90
CA ASP A 95 -2.72 15.88 2.73
C ASP A 95 -1.84 16.09 1.48
N ILE A 96 -1.48 17.34 1.16
CA ILE A 96 -0.49 17.66 0.14
C ILE A 96 0.85 16.96 0.44
N TYR A 97 1.52 16.52 -0.63
CA TYR A 97 2.84 15.92 -0.52
C TYR A 97 3.90 16.94 -0.10
N SER A 98 5.02 16.44 0.45
CA SER A 98 6.23 17.18 0.75
C SER A 98 7.25 17.05 -0.38
N GLY A 99 7.91 18.16 -0.72
CA GLY A 99 8.83 18.28 -1.86
C GLY A 99 8.34 19.32 -2.88
N PRO A 100 8.96 19.38 -4.07
CA PRO A 100 10.08 18.58 -4.54
C PRO A 100 11.41 18.92 -3.83
N VAL A 101 12.19 17.90 -3.44
CA VAL A 101 13.56 18.06 -2.90
C VAL A 101 14.58 17.51 -3.90
N LEU A 102 15.55 18.33 -4.31
CA LEU A 102 16.62 17.88 -5.22
C LEU A 102 17.51 16.84 -4.55
N VAL A 103 17.74 15.72 -5.23
CA VAL A 103 18.57 14.59 -4.82
C VAL A 103 19.56 14.28 -5.93
N GLY A 104 20.84 14.25 -5.59
CA GLY A 104 21.90 14.01 -6.58
C GLY A 104 21.99 15.18 -7.58
N VAL A 105 22.07 14.85 -8.87
CA VAL A 105 22.27 15.85 -9.93
C VAL A 105 20.95 16.33 -10.53
N ASP A 106 19.99 15.43 -10.77
CA ASP A 106 18.75 15.76 -11.48
C ASP A 106 17.58 14.81 -11.13
N HIS A 107 17.49 14.41 -9.86
CA HIS A 107 16.34 13.66 -9.36
C HIS A 107 15.64 14.45 -8.26
N TRP A 108 14.34 14.26 -8.15
CA TRP A 108 13.46 15.01 -7.26
C TRP A 108 12.70 14.02 -6.39
N ARG A 109 12.83 14.21 -5.07
CA ARG A 109 12.13 13.41 -4.07
C ARG A 109 10.82 14.07 -3.71
N PHE A 110 9.76 13.29 -3.75
CA PHE A 110 8.43 13.61 -3.23
C PHE A 110 8.04 12.61 -2.16
N THR A 111 7.50 13.06 -1.04
CA THR A 111 7.03 12.19 0.04
C THR A 111 5.59 12.55 0.39
N ALA A 112 4.70 11.57 0.45
CA ALA A 112 3.30 11.79 0.78
C ALA A 112 2.76 10.75 1.75
N GLU A 113 1.74 11.13 2.51
CA GLU A 113 0.93 10.23 3.31
C GLU A 113 -0.35 9.88 2.53
N LEU A 114 -0.58 8.59 2.29
CA LEU A 114 -1.76 8.08 1.61
C LEU A 114 -2.65 7.34 2.60
N TRP A 115 -3.97 7.53 2.48
CA TRP A 115 -4.95 6.70 3.17
C TRP A 115 -5.46 5.59 2.26
N LEU A 116 -5.21 4.34 2.68
CA LEU A 116 -5.74 3.15 2.03
C LEU A 116 -7.11 2.83 2.60
N LEU A 117 -8.07 2.62 1.72
CA LEU A 117 -9.43 2.28 2.10
C LEU A 117 -9.51 0.89 2.75
N LYS A 118 -8.78 -0.09 2.21
CA LYS A 118 -8.74 -1.47 2.71
C LYS A 118 -7.32 -1.83 3.08
N ARG A 119 -7.14 -2.39 4.28
CA ARG A 119 -5.86 -2.94 4.72
C ARG A 119 -5.47 -4.15 3.86
N PRO A 120 -4.20 -4.25 3.42
CA PRO A 120 -3.69 -5.46 2.76
C PRO A 120 -3.66 -6.61 3.76
N LEU A 121 -4.68 -7.47 3.71
CA LEU A 121 -4.84 -8.64 4.57
C LEU A 121 -5.26 -9.83 3.72
N ILE A 122 -4.75 -11.01 4.05
CA ILE A 122 -5.31 -12.28 3.60
C ILE A 122 -6.73 -12.45 4.17
N ASP A 123 -7.52 -13.27 3.48
CA ASP A 123 -8.86 -13.61 3.94
C ASP A 123 -8.83 -14.42 5.25
N ALA A 124 -9.91 -14.30 6.02
CA ALA A 124 -10.00 -14.89 7.36
C ALA A 124 -9.84 -16.43 7.35
N GLU A 125 -10.28 -17.10 6.29
CA GLU A 125 -10.20 -18.55 6.17
C GLU A 125 -8.75 -19.06 6.15
N TRP A 126 -7.85 -18.36 5.46
CA TRP A 126 -6.42 -18.68 5.45
C TRP A 126 -5.78 -18.60 6.84
N VAL A 127 -6.30 -17.72 7.70
CA VAL A 127 -5.83 -17.59 9.09
C VAL A 127 -6.45 -18.65 9.99
N LEU A 128 -7.74 -18.95 9.82
CA LEU A 128 -8.50 -19.81 10.72
C LEU A 128 -8.37 -21.31 10.41
N ILE A 129 -8.19 -21.66 9.14
CA ILE A 129 -8.27 -23.04 8.65
C ILE A 129 -6.90 -23.54 8.20
N ALA A 130 -6.10 -22.70 7.55
CA ALA A 130 -4.87 -23.12 6.88
C ALA A 130 -3.66 -22.21 7.14
N PRO A 131 -3.31 -21.90 8.41
CA PRO A 131 -2.20 -21.01 8.72
C PRO A 131 -0.84 -21.59 8.26
N GLU A 132 -0.66 -22.92 8.28
CA GLU A 132 0.57 -23.55 7.77
C GLU A 132 0.81 -23.28 6.28
N TYR A 133 -0.24 -23.19 5.47
CA TYR A 133 -0.09 -22.94 4.03
C TYR A 133 0.40 -21.53 3.74
N VAL A 134 0.02 -20.57 4.58
CA VAL A 134 0.56 -19.20 4.50
C VAL A 134 2.04 -19.19 4.85
N LEU A 135 2.42 -19.83 5.96
CA LEU A 135 3.82 -19.87 6.44
C LEU A 135 4.75 -20.64 5.50
N TYR A 136 4.25 -21.71 4.87
CA TYR A 136 5.03 -22.58 3.98
C TYR A 136 4.74 -22.34 2.50
N SER A 137 4.10 -21.23 2.15
CA SER A 137 3.77 -20.85 0.77
C SER A 137 4.97 -20.94 -0.18
N SER A 138 6.17 -20.55 0.27
CA SER A 138 7.41 -20.64 -0.51
C SER A 138 7.85 -22.08 -0.82
N ILE A 139 7.47 -23.05 0.01
CA ILE A 139 7.76 -24.47 -0.22
C ILE A 139 6.88 -24.98 -1.36
N PHE A 140 5.59 -24.64 -1.34
CA PHE A 140 4.66 -24.98 -2.42
C PHE A 140 5.08 -24.34 -3.74
N ASP A 141 5.41 -23.05 -3.74
CA ASP A 141 5.85 -22.32 -4.94
C ASP A 141 7.10 -22.96 -5.56
N ARG A 142 8.08 -23.32 -4.72
CA ARG A 142 9.28 -24.02 -5.17
C ARG A 142 8.98 -25.43 -5.68
N ALA A 143 8.17 -26.21 -4.98
CA ALA A 143 7.83 -27.57 -5.39
C ALA A 143 7.08 -27.57 -6.73
N MET A 144 6.13 -26.65 -6.91
CA MET A 144 5.39 -26.49 -8.16
C MET A 144 6.31 -26.02 -9.31
N THR A 145 7.28 -25.16 -9.04
CA THR A 145 8.22 -24.67 -10.07
C THR A 145 9.30 -25.70 -10.43
N GLN A 146 9.77 -26.51 -9.47
CA GLN A 146 10.82 -27.51 -9.67
C GLN A 146 10.33 -28.80 -10.33
N GLU A 147 9.13 -29.25 -9.98
CA GLU A 147 8.59 -30.56 -10.41
C GLU A 147 7.63 -30.44 -11.61
N TRP A 148 7.33 -29.24 -12.12
CA TRP A 148 6.50 -29.11 -13.31
C TRP A 148 7.22 -29.76 -14.50
N PRO A 149 6.64 -30.77 -15.18
CA PRO A 149 7.26 -31.27 -16.38
C PRO A 149 7.21 -30.15 -17.40
N ARG A 150 8.38 -29.73 -17.88
CA ARG A 150 8.47 -29.08 -19.20
C ARG A 150 7.91 -30.11 -20.16
N HIS A 151 6.60 -30.05 -20.44
CA HIS A 151 6.06 -30.71 -21.61
C HIS A 151 6.87 -30.13 -22.76
N PHE A 152 7.78 -30.95 -23.27
CA PHE A 152 8.51 -30.68 -24.50
C PHE A 152 7.43 -30.56 -25.57
N ASP A 153 7.19 -29.34 -26.03
CA ASP A 153 6.54 -29.13 -27.31
C ASP A 153 7.44 -29.79 -28.37
N GLY A 154 6.92 -30.84 -28.99
CA GLY A 154 7.50 -31.49 -30.16
C GLY A 154 7.16 -30.75 -31.44
#